data_AF-A0A2S2QZU9-F1
#
_entry.id   AF-A0A2S2QZU9-F1
#
_cell.length_a   1.000
_cell.length_b   1.000
_cell.length_c   1.000
_cell.angle_alpha   90.00
_cell.angle_beta   90.00
_cell.angle_gamma   90.00
#
_symmetry.space_group_name_H-M   'P 1'
#
loop_
_entity.id
_entity.type
_entity.pdbx_description
1 polymer ?
#
loop_
_entity_poly.entity_id
_entity_poly.type
_entity_poly.pdbx_seq_one_letter_code
_entity_poly.pdbx_strand_id
1 'polypeptide(L)'
;GAKVIFQVALSILEMNQKRLACCRDDGEAMQTLCNYLSGIYNEELEQSEVYKDGDKMDKSVSVQELINNGYKKFKSVTSTTIENLRVMHRLKVVQSLEDGNEKNIVRSLVSDNYFSSDELMDLLKFVREEVFSIQKRIQIQPTKAETPMEPYETYKIDFYLFEKMFIAISPLAQNNGANNLAVRLFKLMDMNDDGFLNFRELTAALGLTSTVDVSMRLKMLYLLHLPPLLSDDLLSLSDPILSESGAEYASDAAEYFDINISSDTINELNLNDLKLLRHFVNWKQTSKTPQVCLPSMSEDRFVALCKTMYGLIENVPISVKKSKKLYK
;
A
#
# COMPACT_ATOMS: atom_id res chain seq x y z
N GLY A 1 31.46 12.53 16.66
CA GLY A 1 31.21 12.59 15.20
C GLY A 1 31.64 11.29 14.53
N ALA A 2 31.31 11.10 13.25
CA ALA A 2 31.47 9.82 12.54
C ALA A 2 32.88 9.20 12.65
N LYS A 3 33.94 10.00 12.58
CA LYS A 3 35.33 9.54 12.75
C LYS A 3 35.53 8.72 14.03
N VAL A 4 35.11 9.27 15.17
CA VAL A 4 35.27 8.60 16.48
C VAL A 4 34.45 7.32 16.54
N ILE A 5 33.23 7.32 15.98
CA ILE A 5 32.36 6.14 15.94
C ILE A 5 33.04 5.01 15.15
N PHE A 6 33.61 5.29 13.97
CA PHE A 6 34.35 4.28 13.20
C PHE A 6 35.58 3.77 13.93
N GLN A 7 36.35 4.65 14.58
CA GLN A 7 37.53 4.25 15.35
C GLN A 7 37.17 3.32 16.52
N VAL A 8 36.11 3.64 17.26
CA VAL A 8 35.60 2.82 18.35
C VAL A 8 35.04 1.50 17.82
N ALA A 9 34.24 1.52 16.75
CA ALA A 9 33.68 0.32 16.13
C ALA A 9 34.76 -0.65 15.64
N LEU A 10 35.81 -0.14 14.99
CA LEU A 10 36.95 -0.95 14.57
C LEU A 10 37.71 -1.55 15.75
N SER A 11 37.85 -0.80 16.86
CA SER A 11 38.43 -1.33 18.09
C SER A 11 37.58 -2.46 18.69
N ILE A 12 36.26 -2.33 18.68
CA ILE A 12 35.35 -3.40 19.14
C ILE A 12 35.53 -4.66 18.29
N LEU A 13 35.59 -4.49 16.96
CA LEU A 13 35.77 -5.61 16.03
C LEU A 13 37.13 -6.30 16.22
N GLU A 14 38.20 -5.54 16.42
CA GLU A 14 39.53 -6.08 16.67
C GLU A 14 39.57 -6.88 17.99
N MET A 15 38.98 -6.34 19.06
CA MET A 15 38.94 -7.01 20.37
C MET A 15 38.13 -8.32 20.34
N ASN A 16 37.15 -8.42 19.44
CA ASN A 16 36.34 -9.62 19.27
C ASN A 16 36.77 -10.48 18.07
N GLN A 17 37.86 -10.15 17.37
CA GLN A 17 38.24 -10.77 16.11
C GLN A 17 38.32 -12.30 16.18
N LYS A 18 38.94 -12.85 17.24
CA LYS A 18 39.07 -14.30 17.42
C LYS A 18 37.71 -14.97 17.63
N ARG A 19 36.83 -14.34 18.41
CA ARG A 19 35.48 -14.86 18.68
C ARG A 19 34.63 -14.84 17.41
N LEU A 20 34.67 -13.72 16.68
CA LEU A 20 33.99 -13.54 15.40
C LEU A 20 34.47 -14.53 14.33
N ALA A 21 35.78 -14.83 14.29
CA ALA A 21 36.33 -15.82 13.35
C ALA A 21 35.88 -17.26 13.63
N CYS A 22 35.38 -17.55 14.83
CA CYS A 22 34.85 -18.86 15.20
C CYS A 22 33.33 -18.98 15.04
N CYS A 23 32.62 -17.88 14.76
CA CYS A 23 31.18 -17.90 14.56
C CYS A 23 30.82 -18.62 13.26
N ARG A 24 29.74 -19.41 13.30
CA ARG A 24 29.26 -20.22 12.16
C ARG A 24 28.35 -19.44 11.22
N ASP A 25 27.60 -18.49 11.77
CA ASP A 25 26.68 -17.63 11.03
C ASP A 25 26.64 -16.21 11.59
N ASP A 26 25.93 -15.32 10.89
CA ASP A 26 25.76 -13.92 11.26
C ASP A 26 24.96 -13.74 12.56
N GLY A 27 24.09 -14.70 12.91
CA GLY A 27 23.31 -14.66 14.15
C GLY A 27 24.18 -14.86 15.37
N GLU A 28 25.08 -15.84 15.33
CA GLU A 28 26.08 -16.11 16.37
C GLU A 28 27.08 -14.96 16.50
N ALA A 29 27.51 -14.37 15.38
CA ALA A 29 28.38 -13.19 15.38
C ALA A 29 27.68 -11.98 16.01
N MET A 30 26.41 -11.73 15.68
CA MET A 30 25.61 -10.65 16.25
C MET A 30 25.43 -10.85 17.77
N GLN A 31 25.08 -12.04 18.21
CA GLN A 31 24.90 -12.33 19.64
C GLN A 31 26.22 -12.16 20.42
N THR A 32 27.33 -12.59 19.85
CA THR A 32 28.68 -12.41 20.41
C THR A 32 29.00 -10.93 20.63
N LEU A 33 28.74 -10.09 19.62
CA LEU A 33 28.93 -8.63 19.71
C LEU A 33 27.95 -8.00 20.70
N CYS A 34 26.67 -8.36 20.67
CA CYS A 34 25.68 -7.86 21.61
C CYS A 34 26.06 -8.14 23.05
N ASN A 35 26.53 -9.36 23.36
CA ASN A 35 27.00 -9.72 24.69
C ASN A 35 28.23 -8.91 25.09
N TYR A 36 29.19 -8.74 24.19
CA TYR A 36 30.38 -7.91 24.43
C TYR A 36 30.01 -6.45 24.73
N LEU A 37 29.17 -5.83 23.89
CA LEU A 37 28.71 -4.46 24.02
C LEU A 37 27.96 -4.22 25.34
N SER A 38 27.19 -5.22 25.77
CA SER A 38 26.43 -5.16 27.02
C SER A 38 27.32 -5.19 28.26
N GLY A 39 28.58 -5.63 28.15
CA GLY A 39 29.56 -5.59 29.24
C GLY A 39 30.45 -4.34 29.25
N ILE A 40 30.24 -3.37 28.35
CA ILE A 40 31.01 -2.12 28.34
C ILE A 40 30.60 -1.28 29.55
N TYR A 41 31.56 -0.82 30.35
CA TYR A 41 31.29 -0.08 31.59
C TYR A 41 32.07 1.24 31.65
N ASN A 42 31.60 2.18 32.47
CA ASN A 42 32.31 3.43 32.74
C ASN A 42 33.08 3.30 34.06
N GLU A 43 34.40 3.50 34.03
CA GLU A 43 35.27 3.45 35.21
C GLU A 43 34.94 4.54 36.24
N GLU A 44 34.47 5.71 35.79
CA GLU A 44 34.10 6.83 36.67
C GLU A 44 32.79 6.60 37.43
N LEU A 45 32.03 5.57 37.06
CA LEU A 45 30.79 5.16 37.71
C LEU A 45 31.04 3.85 38.49
N GLU A 46 31.88 3.93 39.54
CA GLU A 46 32.41 2.78 40.30
C GLU A 46 31.34 1.81 40.87
N GLN A 47 30.05 2.15 40.85
CA GLN A 47 28.96 1.35 41.43
C GLN A 47 27.90 0.81 40.45
N SER A 48 28.04 0.99 39.14
CA SER A 48 27.07 0.41 38.19
C SER A 48 27.42 -1.04 37.85
N GLU A 49 26.83 -1.98 38.60
CA GLU A 49 26.69 -3.35 38.12
C GLU A 49 25.87 -3.31 36.82
N VAL A 50 26.42 -3.85 35.73
CA VAL A 50 25.74 -3.83 34.43
C VAL A 50 24.81 -5.02 34.38
N TYR A 51 23.51 -4.76 34.33
CA TYR A 51 22.49 -5.80 34.27
C TYR A 51 21.82 -5.82 32.92
N LYS A 52 21.54 -7.01 32.40
CA LYS A 52 20.70 -7.22 31.21
C LYS A 52 19.74 -8.37 31.48
N ASP A 53 18.44 -8.14 31.30
CA ASP A 53 17.36 -9.09 31.65
C ASP A 53 17.45 -9.65 33.08
N GLY A 54 17.88 -8.81 34.04
CA GLY A 54 17.97 -9.18 35.45
C GLY A 54 19.21 -9.99 35.84
N ASP A 55 20.07 -10.36 34.87
CA ASP A 55 21.31 -11.08 35.13
C ASP A 55 22.54 -10.15 35.12
N LYS A 56 23.52 -10.44 35.97
CA LYS A 56 24.72 -9.62 36.13
C LYS A 56 25.68 -9.89 34.96
N MET A 57 25.95 -8.87 34.15
CA MET A 57 26.86 -8.98 33.02
C MET A 57 28.31 -8.85 33.48
N ASP A 58 29.17 -9.69 32.91
CA ASP A 58 30.61 -9.57 33.06
C ASP A 58 31.12 -8.30 32.39
N LYS A 59 32.04 -7.60 33.07
CA LYS A 59 32.69 -6.40 32.56
C LYS A 59 33.63 -6.78 31.41
N SER A 60 33.33 -6.27 30.22
CA SER A 60 34.10 -6.50 28.99
C SER A 60 35.31 -5.57 28.87
N VAL A 61 35.05 -4.26 28.75
CA VAL A 61 36.07 -3.22 28.55
C VAL A 61 35.53 -1.89 29.07
N SER A 62 36.39 -1.01 29.55
CA SER A 62 35.96 0.33 29.91
C SER A 62 35.76 1.22 28.68
N VAL A 63 34.84 2.19 28.80
CA VAL A 63 34.62 3.21 27.76
C VAL A 63 35.91 3.97 27.47
N GLN A 64 36.69 4.33 28.50
CA GLN A 64 37.94 5.07 28.37
C GLN A 64 39.00 4.27 27.63
N GLU A 65 39.18 2.99 27.98
CA GLU A 65 40.11 2.09 27.29
C GLU A 65 39.70 1.93 25.81
N LEU A 66 38.41 1.73 25.55
CA LEU A 66 37.91 1.54 24.20
C LEU A 66 38.14 2.76 23.31
N ILE A 67 37.89 3.96 23.85
CA ILE A 67 38.15 5.22 23.15
C ILE A 67 39.65 5.40 22.91
N ASN A 68 40.49 5.12 23.92
CA ASN A 68 41.95 5.25 23.82
C ASN A 68 42.54 4.29 22.78
N ASN A 69 42.09 3.03 22.79
CA ASN A 69 42.49 2.02 21.82
C ASN A 69 42.04 2.40 20.40
N GLY A 70 40.81 2.88 20.25
CA GLY A 70 40.30 3.44 19.00
C GLY A 70 41.20 4.55 18.43
N TYR A 71 41.60 5.52 19.25
CA TYR A 71 42.48 6.61 18.83
C TYR A 71 43.91 6.15 18.51
N LYS A 72 44.49 5.26 19.31
CA LYS A 72 45.87 4.79 19.14
C LYS A 72 46.03 3.92 17.90
N LYS A 73 45.14 2.93 17.73
CA LYS A 73 45.27 1.93 16.67
C LYS A 73 44.66 2.36 15.35
N PHE A 74 43.55 3.09 15.37
CA PHE A 74 42.81 3.48 14.16
C PHE A 74 42.96 4.97 13.82
N LYS A 75 44.14 5.55 14.12
CA LYS A 75 44.47 6.94 13.78
C LYS A 75 44.42 7.23 12.27
N SER A 76 44.68 6.21 11.45
CA SER A 76 44.61 6.28 9.98
C SER A 76 43.20 6.55 9.44
N VAL A 77 42.16 6.33 10.24
CA VAL A 77 40.78 6.67 9.87
C VAL A 77 40.61 8.18 9.86
N THR A 78 40.58 8.76 8.66
CA THR A 78 40.35 10.20 8.47
C THR A 78 38.92 10.48 8.04
N SER A 79 38.44 11.71 8.30
CA SER A 79 37.13 12.16 7.80
C SER A 79 37.06 12.08 6.27
N THR A 80 38.16 12.36 5.57
CA THR A 80 38.26 12.24 4.10
C THR A 80 38.08 10.80 3.63
N THR A 81 38.71 9.83 4.30
CA THR A 81 38.55 8.41 3.96
C THR A 81 37.10 7.96 4.16
N ILE A 82 36.45 8.40 5.24
CA ILE A 82 35.03 8.08 5.52
C ILE A 82 34.13 8.69 4.45
N GLU A 83 34.36 9.94 4.05
CA GLU A 83 33.54 10.59 3.03
C GLU A 83 33.77 9.96 1.64
N ASN A 84 35.00 9.60 1.30
CA ASN A 84 35.31 8.87 0.07
C ASN A 84 34.58 7.52 0.03
N LEU A 85 34.63 6.74 1.11
CA LEU A 85 33.90 5.46 1.20
C LEU A 85 32.38 5.68 1.14
N ARG A 86 31.87 6.74 1.78
CA ARG A 86 30.45 7.09 1.69
C ARG A 86 30.05 7.36 0.25
N VAL A 87 30.80 8.16 -0.50
CA VAL A 87 30.52 8.43 -1.92
C VAL A 87 30.60 7.16 -2.75
N MET A 88 31.66 6.35 -2.57
CA MET A 88 31.87 5.11 -3.32
C MET A 88 30.75 4.08 -3.10
N HIS A 89 30.25 3.96 -1.88
CA HIS A 89 29.22 2.98 -1.54
C HIS A 89 27.80 3.55 -1.53
N ARG A 90 27.62 4.86 -1.75
CA ARG A 90 26.33 5.54 -1.63
C ARG A 90 25.25 4.85 -2.46
N LEU A 91 25.50 4.63 -3.74
CA LEU A 91 24.52 4.02 -4.64
C LEU A 91 24.11 2.63 -4.18
N LYS A 92 25.08 1.80 -3.79
CA LYS A 92 24.81 0.44 -3.30
C LYS A 92 24.00 0.45 -2.01
N VAL A 93 24.32 1.34 -1.06
CA VAL A 93 23.58 1.46 0.20
C VAL A 93 22.17 1.95 -0.05
N VAL A 94 22.00 2.98 -0.90
CA VAL A 94 20.67 3.51 -1.27
C VAL A 94 19.84 2.40 -1.92
N GLN A 95 20.39 1.70 -2.91
CA GLN A 95 19.70 0.59 -3.58
C GLN A 95 19.33 -0.52 -2.59
N SER A 96 20.25 -0.92 -1.70
CA SER A 96 19.96 -1.94 -0.69
C SER A 96 18.86 -1.52 0.29
N LEU A 97 18.79 -0.24 0.64
CA LEU A 97 17.74 0.31 1.50
C LEU A 97 16.40 0.35 0.76
N GLU A 98 16.41 0.75 -0.52
CA GLU A 98 15.23 0.75 -1.38
C GLU A 98 14.68 -0.67 -1.58
N ASP A 99 15.54 -1.65 -1.90
CA ASP A 99 15.17 -3.07 -2.05
C ASP A 99 14.60 -3.64 -0.73
N GLY A 100 15.19 -3.24 0.40
CA GLY A 100 14.68 -3.58 1.72
C GLY A 100 13.30 -2.97 1.97
N ASN A 101 13.10 -1.72 1.58
CA ASN A 101 11.82 -1.02 1.70
C ASN A 101 10.73 -1.67 0.83
N GLU A 102 11.03 -2.02 -0.42
CA GLU A 102 10.09 -2.73 -1.31
C GLU A 102 9.61 -4.04 -0.70
N LYS A 103 10.56 -4.86 -0.22
CA LYS A 103 10.24 -6.13 0.43
C LYS A 103 9.39 -5.93 1.67
N ASN A 104 9.62 -4.85 2.42
CA ASN A 104 8.81 -4.51 3.59
C ASN A 104 7.39 -4.09 3.19
N ILE A 105 7.24 -3.27 2.14
CA ILE A 105 5.93 -2.90 1.60
C ILE A 105 5.17 -4.15 1.16
N VAL A 106 5.79 -5.00 0.34
CA VAL A 106 5.15 -6.23 -0.16
C VAL A 106 4.74 -7.14 1.00
N ARG A 107 5.64 -7.38 1.98
CA ARG A 107 5.30 -8.17 3.17
C ARG A 107 4.11 -7.59 3.95
N SER A 108 3.96 -6.26 4.00
CA SER A 108 2.85 -5.59 4.70
C SER A 108 1.50 -5.67 3.97
N LEU A 109 1.51 -6.03 2.67
CA LEU A 109 0.33 -6.09 1.80
C LEU A 109 -0.07 -7.51 1.41
N VAL A 110 0.84 -8.48 1.50
CA VAL A 110 0.52 -9.90 1.25
C VAL A 110 -0.62 -10.38 2.16
N SER A 111 -0.71 -9.86 3.39
CA SER A 111 -1.83 -10.14 4.32
C SER A 111 -3.20 -9.75 3.77
N ASP A 112 -3.24 -8.79 2.84
CA ASP A 112 -4.48 -8.26 2.29
C ASP A 112 -5.04 -9.20 1.22
N ASN A 113 -4.33 -10.27 0.82
CA ASN A 113 -4.82 -11.36 -0.06
C ASN A 113 -5.47 -10.86 -1.37
N TYR A 114 -4.96 -9.79 -1.98
CA TYR A 114 -5.39 -9.33 -3.31
C TYR A 114 -4.49 -9.86 -4.42
N PHE A 115 -3.19 -9.89 -4.17
CA PHE A 115 -2.14 -10.28 -5.11
C PHE A 115 -1.10 -11.13 -4.37
N SER A 116 -0.41 -11.98 -5.11
CA SER A 116 0.74 -12.73 -4.61
C SER A 116 1.95 -11.81 -4.36
N SER A 117 2.94 -12.30 -3.61
CA SER A 117 4.17 -11.54 -3.35
C SER A 117 4.90 -11.13 -4.63
N ASP A 118 4.90 -11.99 -5.65
CA ASP A 118 5.60 -11.74 -6.92
C ASP A 118 4.84 -10.68 -7.74
N GLU A 119 3.52 -10.78 -7.83
CA GLU A 119 2.67 -9.77 -8.51
C GLU A 119 2.77 -8.40 -7.85
N LEU A 120 2.81 -8.34 -6.52
CA LEU A 120 3.01 -7.09 -5.78
C LEU A 120 4.37 -6.46 -6.05
N MET A 121 5.44 -7.27 -6.11
CA MET A 121 6.77 -6.78 -6.45
C MET A 121 6.81 -6.22 -7.87
N ASP A 122 6.20 -6.89 -8.84
CA ASP A 122 6.20 -6.44 -10.23
C ASP A 122 5.34 -5.17 -10.42
N LEU A 123 4.18 -5.09 -9.76
CA LEU A 123 3.38 -3.86 -9.75
C LEU A 123 4.13 -2.70 -9.09
N LEU A 124 4.84 -2.95 -7.98
CA LEU A 124 5.61 -1.92 -7.28
C LEU A 124 6.75 -1.37 -8.14
N LYS A 125 7.47 -2.26 -8.86
CA LYS A 125 8.49 -1.84 -9.83
C LYS A 125 7.91 -0.97 -10.93
N PHE A 126 6.78 -1.37 -11.50
CA PHE A 126 6.09 -0.58 -12.53
C PHE A 126 5.72 0.82 -12.01
N VAL A 127 5.08 0.89 -10.84
CA VAL A 127 4.71 2.17 -10.21
C VAL A 127 5.95 3.03 -9.95
N ARG A 128 7.03 2.43 -9.43
CA ARG A 128 8.29 3.13 -9.18
C ARG A 128 8.87 3.71 -10.47
N GLU A 129 8.94 2.93 -11.53
CA GLU A 129 9.47 3.36 -12.83
C GLU A 129 8.67 4.53 -13.41
N GLU A 130 7.33 4.45 -13.35
CA GLU A 130 6.46 5.52 -13.85
C GLU A 130 6.56 6.80 -13.00
N VAL A 131 6.50 6.68 -11.66
CA VAL A 131 6.62 7.83 -10.74
C VAL A 131 7.98 8.51 -10.92
N PHE A 132 9.06 7.74 -11.02
CA PHE A 132 10.41 8.29 -11.24
C PHE A 132 10.55 8.95 -12.62
N SER A 133 9.92 8.37 -13.64
CA SER A 133 9.89 8.94 -15.00
C SER A 133 9.12 10.26 -15.06
N ILE A 134 8.07 10.41 -14.26
CA ILE A 134 7.32 11.68 -14.12
C ILE A 134 8.18 12.71 -13.37
N GLN A 135 8.77 12.36 -12.24
CA GLN A 135 9.64 13.27 -11.46
C GLN A 135 10.82 13.81 -12.29
N LYS A 136 11.46 12.95 -13.10
CA LYS A 136 12.51 13.37 -14.04
C LYS A 136 12.02 14.38 -15.08
N ARG A 137 10.80 14.22 -15.60
CA ARG A 137 10.20 15.13 -16.59
C ARG A 137 9.89 16.51 -15.99
N ILE A 138 9.50 16.55 -14.71
CA ILE A 138 9.06 17.79 -14.05
C ILE A 138 10.23 18.48 -13.30
N GLN A 139 11.44 17.89 -13.25
CA GLN A 139 12.61 18.39 -12.52
C GLN A 139 12.31 18.72 -11.04
N ILE A 140 11.34 18.04 -10.44
CA ILE A 140 11.01 18.23 -9.02
C ILE A 140 12.13 17.59 -8.20
N GLN A 141 12.88 18.41 -7.46
CA GLN A 141 13.77 17.90 -6.43
C GLN A 141 12.92 17.27 -5.32
N PRO A 142 13.29 16.09 -4.79
CA PRO A 142 12.56 15.50 -3.69
C PRO A 142 12.58 16.46 -2.50
N THR A 143 11.41 16.96 -2.11
CA THR A 143 11.22 17.70 -0.86
C THR A 143 11.63 16.80 0.28
N LYS A 144 12.50 17.31 1.18
CA LYS A 144 12.91 16.58 2.38
C LYS A 144 11.66 16.21 3.17
N ALA A 145 11.37 14.92 3.31
CA ALA A 145 10.28 14.46 4.16
C ALA A 145 10.61 14.79 5.63
N GLU A 146 9.83 15.67 6.25
CA GLU A 146 10.02 16.14 7.63
C GLU A 146 9.33 15.23 8.66
N THR A 147 8.62 14.18 8.23
CA THR A 147 7.89 13.24 9.10
C THR A 147 8.15 11.78 8.70
N PRO A 148 8.23 10.84 9.67
CA PRO A 148 8.29 9.42 9.38
C PRO A 148 6.97 8.98 8.74
N MET A 149 6.97 8.72 7.43
CA MET A 149 5.83 8.18 6.70
C MET A 149 5.88 6.65 6.70
N GLU A 150 4.73 5.98 6.64
CA GLU A 150 4.72 4.53 6.48
C GLU A 150 5.34 4.12 5.13
N PRO A 151 6.01 2.95 5.02
CA PRO A 151 6.74 2.56 3.82
C PRO A 151 5.95 2.70 2.51
N TYR A 152 4.65 2.38 2.53
CA TYR A 152 3.77 2.43 1.35
C TYR A 152 3.23 3.83 1.02
N GLU A 153 3.31 4.80 1.94
CA GLU A 153 2.91 6.21 1.74
C GLU A 153 3.94 7.00 0.92
N THR A 154 5.09 6.38 0.62
CA THR A 154 6.15 6.98 -0.19
C THR A 154 5.71 7.19 -1.65
N TYR A 155 4.80 6.36 -2.15
CA TYR A 155 4.36 6.39 -3.54
C TYR A 155 3.08 7.20 -3.67
N LYS A 156 3.16 8.35 -4.36
CA LYS A 156 1.99 9.18 -4.69
C LYS A 156 1.56 8.93 -6.13
N ILE A 157 0.54 8.12 -6.31
CA ILE A 157 0.00 7.76 -7.62
C ILE A 157 -1.13 8.73 -7.95
N ASP A 158 -0.98 9.50 -9.01
CA ASP A 158 -2.02 10.40 -9.49
C ASP A 158 -3.11 9.65 -10.26
N PHE A 159 -4.21 10.35 -10.56
CA PHE A 159 -5.33 9.77 -11.30
C PHE A 159 -4.91 9.23 -12.67
N TYR A 160 -4.01 9.92 -13.38
CA TYR A 160 -3.58 9.53 -14.71
C TYR A 160 -2.83 8.18 -14.71
N LEU A 161 -1.90 7.99 -13.78
CA LEU A 161 -1.19 6.73 -13.63
C LEU A 161 -2.13 5.62 -13.16
N PHE A 162 -3.03 5.92 -12.21
CA PHE A 162 -4.06 4.99 -11.77
C PHE A 162 -4.96 4.54 -12.93
N GLU A 163 -5.48 5.46 -13.75
CA GLU A 163 -6.38 5.17 -14.86
C GLU A 163 -5.73 4.21 -15.87
N LYS A 164 -4.45 4.40 -16.18
CA LYS A 164 -3.70 3.45 -17.03
C LYS A 164 -3.65 2.04 -16.45
N MET A 165 -3.34 1.91 -15.16
CA MET A 165 -3.27 0.62 -14.50
C MET A 165 -4.66 -0.03 -14.37
N PHE A 166 -5.68 0.76 -14.06
CA PHE A 166 -7.07 0.32 -14.02
C PHE A 166 -7.48 -0.23 -15.38
N ILE A 167 -7.24 0.49 -16.48
CA ILE A 167 -7.58 0.02 -17.83
C ILE A 167 -6.85 -1.27 -18.20
N ALA A 168 -5.58 -1.41 -17.80
CA ALA A 168 -4.77 -2.58 -18.14
C ALA A 168 -5.14 -3.83 -17.32
N ILE A 169 -5.51 -3.67 -16.04
CA ILE A 169 -5.61 -4.78 -15.08
C ILE A 169 -7.08 -5.11 -14.73
N SER A 170 -7.97 -4.12 -14.70
CA SER A 170 -9.34 -4.28 -14.25
C SER A 170 -10.24 -4.85 -15.34
N PRO A 171 -10.94 -5.97 -15.10
CA PRO A 171 -12.01 -6.43 -15.99
C PRO A 171 -13.14 -5.41 -16.15
N LEU A 172 -13.34 -4.51 -15.18
CA LEU A 172 -14.38 -3.48 -15.24
C LEU A 172 -14.05 -2.37 -16.24
N ALA A 173 -12.82 -2.30 -16.73
CA ALA A 173 -12.43 -1.30 -17.72
C ALA A 173 -12.83 -1.68 -19.15
N GLN A 174 -13.43 -2.85 -19.37
CA GLN A 174 -13.87 -3.32 -20.69
C GLN A 174 -15.19 -2.68 -21.16
N ASN A 175 -15.76 -1.72 -20.43
CA ASN A 175 -17.00 -1.05 -20.81
C ASN A 175 -16.76 0.37 -21.35
N ASN A 176 -17.75 0.90 -22.10
CA ASN A 176 -17.70 2.27 -22.64
C ASN A 176 -17.67 3.36 -21.55
N GLY A 177 -17.96 3.02 -20.29
CA GLY A 177 -17.95 3.91 -19.13
C GLY A 177 -16.71 3.79 -18.23
N ALA A 178 -15.63 3.15 -18.70
CA ALA A 178 -14.48 2.78 -17.88
C ALA A 178 -13.84 3.99 -17.18
N ASN A 179 -13.74 5.11 -17.88
CA ASN A 179 -13.15 6.34 -17.34
C ASN A 179 -13.99 6.91 -16.18
N ASN A 180 -15.33 6.86 -16.29
CA ASN A 180 -16.21 7.29 -15.20
C ASN A 180 -16.09 6.38 -13.97
N LEU A 181 -15.97 5.06 -14.19
CA LEU A 181 -15.74 4.12 -13.10
C LEU A 181 -14.36 4.33 -12.46
N ALA A 182 -13.33 4.60 -13.26
CA ALA A 182 -11.99 4.91 -12.76
C ALA A 182 -12.02 6.14 -11.84
N VAL A 183 -12.68 7.24 -12.25
CA VAL A 183 -12.81 8.45 -11.41
C VAL A 183 -13.50 8.13 -10.08
N ARG A 184 -14.61 7.39 -10.11
CA ARG A 184 -15.35 7.03 -8.89
C ARG A 184 -14.55 6.12 -7.99
N LEU A 185 -13.85 5.13 -8.56
CA LEU A 185 -13.00 4.22 -7.82
C LEU A 185 -11.81 4.94 -7.19
N PHE A 186 -11.16 5.84 -7.92
CA PHE A 186 -10.07 6.66 -7.40
C PHE A 186 -10.53 7.47 -6.18
N LYS A 187 -11.65 8.19 -6.28
CA LYS A 187 -12.23 8.97 -5.17
C LYS A 187 -12.60 8.11 -3.96
N LEU A 188 -13.13 6.90 -4.22
CA LEU A 188 -13.49 5.96 -3.16
C LEU A 188 -12.26 5.44 -2.42
N MET A 189 -11.15 5.21 -3.15
CA MET A 189 -9.95 4.57 -2.62
C MET A 189 -8.93 5.54 -2.02
N ASP A 190 -8.97 6.82 -2.37
CA ASP A 190 -8.19 7.91 -1.76
C ASP A 190 -8.70 8.16 -0.33
N MET A 191 -8.22 7.40 0.66
CA MET A 191 -8.83 7.39 1.99
C MET A 191 -8.58 8.68 2.77
N ASN A 192 -7.44 9.33 2.51
CA ASN A 192 -6.98 10.55 3.14
C ASN A 192 -7.37 11.84 2.39
N ASP A 193 -8.08 11.72 1.26
CA ASP A 193 -8.54 12.86 0.43
C ASP A 193 -7.38 13.77 -0.01
N ASP A 194 -6.20 13.21 -0.26
CA ASP A 194 -5.03 14.00 -0.67
C ASP A 194 -4.88 14.13 -2.19
N GLY A 195 -5.77 13.49 -2.95
CA GLY A 195 -5.78 13.48 -4.41
C GLY A 195 -4.79 12.50 -5.04
N PHE A 196 -4.16 11.65 -4.23
CA PHE A 196 -3.25 10.60 -4.65
C PHE A 196 -3.64 9.26 -4.02
N LEU A 197 -3.27 8.17 -4.67
CA LEU A 197 -3.31 6.85 -4.03
C LEU A 197 -1.93 6.49 -3.55
N ASN A 198 -1.84 6.00 -2.31
CA ASN A 198 -0.68 5.27 -1.87
C ASN A 198 -0.68 3.84 -2.42
N PHE A 199 0.42 3.10 -2.25
CA PHE A 199 0.52 1.76 -2.85
C PHE A 199 -0.48 0.74 -2.27
N ARG A 200 -0.87 0.88 -1.00
CA ARG A 200 -1.91 0.04 -0.37
C ARG A 200 -3.29 0.32 -0.99
N GLU A 201 -3.63 1.59 -1.17
CA GLU A 201 -4.90 2.00 -1.79
C GLU A 201 -4.98 1.57 -3.25
N LEU A 202 -3.88 1.72 -4.00
CA LEU A 202 -3.80 1.23 -5.38
C LEU A 202 -4.02 -0.29 -5.46
N THR A 203 -3.30 -1.06 -4.65
CA THR A 203 -3.42 -2.53 -4.66
C THR A 203 -4.80 -2.98 -4.22
N ALA A 204 -5.43 -2.30 -3.26
CA ALA A 204 -6.82 -2.56 -2.90
C ALA A 204 -7.80 -2.22 -4.04
N ALA A 205 -7.61 -1.09 -4.73
CA ALA A 205 -8.47 -0.69 -5.85
C ALA A 205 -8.43 -1.69 -7.01
N LEU A 206 -7.21 -2.11 -7.39
CA LEU A 206 -7.00 -3.11 -8.44
C LEU A 206 -7.48 -4.50 -7.98
N GLY A 207 -7.18 -4.89 -6.74
CA GLY A 207 -7.62 -6.18 -6.19
C GLY A 207 -9.14 -6.33 -6.14
N LEU A 208 -9.86 -5.30 -5.68
CA LEU A 208 -11.32 -5.28 -5.61
C LEU A 208 -11.99 -5.36 -6.98
N THR A 209 -11.27 -5.02 -8.05
CA THR A 209 -11.81 -5.05 -9.41
C THR A 209 -11.42 -6.33 -10.15
N SER A 210 -10.20 -6.83 -9.97
CA SER A 210 -9.66 -7.95 -10.74
C SER A 210 -9.66 -9.29 -9.99
N THR A 211 -9.32 -9.34 -8.70
CA THR A 211 -8.99 -10.60 -8.02
C THR A 211 -10.07 -11.14 -7.08
N VAL A 212 -10.95 -10.28 -6.57
CA VAL A 212 -12.04 -10.71 -5.67
C VAL A 212 -13.14 -11.50 -6.39
N ASP A 213 -13.96 -12.18 -5.60
CA ASP A 213 -15.11 -12.92 -6.10
C ASP A 213 -16.21 -11.99 -6.65
N VAL A 214 -17.15 -12.58 -7.39
CA VAL A 214 -18.20 -11.82 -8.08
C VAL A 214 -19.10 -11.07 -7.09
N SER A 215 -19.36 -11.62 -5.90
CA SER A 215 -20.20 -10.95 -4.91
C SER A 215 -19.54 -9.65 -4.44
N MET A 216 -18.27 -9.73 -4.02
CA MET A 216 -17.51 -8.56 -3.59
C MET A 216 -17.37 -7.51 -4.70
N ARG A 217 -17.12 -7.95 -5.94
CA ARG A 217 -17.04 -7.07 -7.10
C ARG A 217 -18.37 -6.34 -7.34
N LEU A 218 -19.50 -7.04 -7.23
CA LEU A 218 -20.83 -6.44 -7.37
C LEU A 218 -21.12 -5.43 -6.26
N LYS A 219 -20.74 -5.73 -5.02
CA LYS A 219 -20.89 -4.80 -3.90
C LYS A 219 -20.01 -3.56 -4.08
N MET A 220 -18.80 -3.71 -4.59
CA MET A 220 -17.94 -2.59 -4.95
C MET A 220 -18.62 -1.74 -6.05
N LEU A 221 -19.11 -2.37 -7.11
CA LEU A 221 -19.80 -1.67 -8.19
C LEU A 221 -21.05 -0.92 -7.68
N TYR A 222 -21.79 -1.53 -6.75
CA TYR A 222 -22.91 -0.89 -6.06
C TYR A 222 -22.47 0.38 -5.33
N LEU A 223 -21.38 0.32 -4.55
CA LEU A 223 -20.84 1.50 -3.85
C LEU A 223 -20.46 2.62 -4.83
N LEU A 224 -19.88 2.29 -6.00
CA LEU A 224 -19.54 3.28 -7.03
C LEU A 224 -20.74 4.01 -7.64
N HIS A 225 -21.97 3.53 -7.42
CA HIS A 225 -23.21 4.16 -7.92
C HIS A 225 -23.96 4.94 -6.83
N LEU A 226 -23.47 4.90 -5.58
CA LEU A 226 -24.02 5.70 -4.49
C LEU A 226 -23.50 7.15 -4.49
N PRO A 227 -24.23 8.09 -3.89
CA PRO A 227 -23.70 9.41 -3.56
C PRO A 227 -22.51 9.31 -2.58
N PRO A 228 -21.51 10.22 -2.66
CA PRO A 228 -21.36 11.32 -3.61
C PRO A 228 -20.56 10.92 -4.87
N LEU A 229 -20.28 9.63 -5.07
CA LEU A 229 -19.43 9.17 -6.17
C LEU A 229 -20.09 9.33 -7.54
N LEU A 230 -21.38 8.98 -7.62
CA LEU A 230 -22.22 9.29 -8.77
C LEU A 230 -23.09 10.51 -8.42
N SER A 231 -22.76 11.68 -8.96
CA SER A 231 -23.59 12.89 -8.77
C SER A 231 -24.84 12.85 -9.66
N ASP A 232 -25.92 13.52 -9.25
CA ASP A 232 -27.17 13.58 -10.03
C ASP A 232 -26.99 14.25 -11.40
N ASP A 233 -26.06 15.21 -11.50
CA ASP A 233 -25.66 15.82 -12.78
C ASP A 233 -25.10 14.80 -13.79
N LEU A 234 -24.46 13.73 -13.30
CA LEU A 234 -23.90 12.67 -14.15
C LEU A 234 -24.94 11.59 -14.50
N LEU A 235 -26.03 11.49 -13.75
CA LEU A 235 -27.16 10.59 -14.06
C LEU A 235 -27.93 11.11 -15.29
N SER A 236 -28.23 12.41 -15.32
CA SER A 236 -29.02 13.04 -16.38
C SER A 236 -28.35 13.05 -17.77
N LEU A 237 -27.02 12.92 -17.82
CA LEU A 237 -26.25 12.84 -19.09
C LEU A 237 -26.29 11.46 -19.73
N SER A 238 -26.86 10.46 -19.07
CA SER A 238 -26.81 9.05 -19.48
C SER A 238 -28.13 8.50 -20.04
N ASP A 239 -29.11 9.36 -20.31
CA ASP A 239 -30.36 8.98 -20.95
C ASP A 239 -30.31 9.22 -22.46
N PRO A 240 -30.32 8.15 -23.28
CA PRO A 240 -30.74 8.28 -24.65
C PRO A 240 -32.25 8.54 -24.66
N ILE A 241 -32.70 9.52 -25.43
CA ILE A 241 -34.11 9.80 -25.71
C ILE A 241 -34.77 8.48 -26.17
N LEU A 242 -35.53 7.82 -25.30
CA LEU A 242 -36.25 6.59 -25.64
C LEU A 242 -37.58 6.96 -26.29
N SER A 243 -37.74 6.49 -27.52
CA SER A 243 -38.99 6.48 -28.28
C SER A 243 -40.06 5.65 -27.57
N GLU A 244 -41.29 6.15 -27.62
CA GLU A 244 -42.49 5.88 -26.82
C GLU A 244 -43.14 4.49 -26.97
N SER A 245 -42.40 3.43 -27.38
CA SER A 245 -43.04 2.16 -27.80
C SER A 245 -42.79 0.94 -26.90
N GLY A 246 -42.16 1.09 -25.72
CA GLY A 246 -41.75 -0.05 -24.87
C GLY A 246 -42.38 -0.16 -23.48
N ALA A 247 -43.26 0.77 -23.09
CA ALA A 247 -43.68 0.98 -21.70
C ALA A 247 -44.64 -0.10 -21.13
N GLU A 248 -45.21 -0.98 -21.95
CA GLU A 248 -46.27 -1.91 -21.49
C GLU A 248 -45.75 -3.13 -20.70
N TYR A 249 -44.44 -3.45 -20.75
CA TYR A 249 -43.89 -4.63 -20.07
C TYR A 249 -43.28 -4.36 -18.69
N ALA A 250 -43.12 -3.09 -18.28
CA ALA A 250 -42.52 -2.71 -16.99
C ALA A 250 -43.57 -2.48 -15.88
N SER A 251 -44.83 -2.25 -16.25
CA SER A 251 -45.91 -1.93 -15.29
C SER A 251 -46.21 -3.08 -14.32
N ASP A 252 -46.08 -4.33 -14.76
CA ASP A 252 -46.38 -5.52 -13.94
C ASP A 252 -45.33 -5.76 -12.83
N ALA A 253 -44.13 -5.20 -12.93
CA ALA A 253 -43.08 -5.36 -11.90
C ALA A 253 -43.18 -4.33 -10.78
N ALA A 254 -43.74 -3.14 -11.06
CA ALA A 254 -43.91 -2.06 -10.08
C ALA A 254 -44.96 -2.40 -9.01
N GLU A 255 -46.07 -3.05 -9.40
CA GLU A 255 -47.16 -3.41 -8.47
C GLU A 255 -46.74 -4.41 -7.37
N TYR A 256 -45.65 -5.16 -7.54
CA TYR A 256 -45.17 -6.10 -6.52
C TYR A 256 -44.38 -5.41 -5.38
N PHE A 257 -43.78 -4.24 -5.63
CA PHE A 257 -42.97 -3.51 -4.65
C PHE A 257 -43.73 -2.40 -3.92
N ASP A 258 -44.87 -1.94 -4.46
CA ASP A 258 -45.62 -0.79 -3.93
C ASP A 258 -46.50 -1.08 -2.70
N ILE A 259 -46.65 -2.35 -2.27
CA ILE A 259 -47.56 -2.68 -1.17
C ILE A 259 -46.95 -2.44 0.23
N ASN A 260 -45.68 -2.03 0.39
CA ASN A 260 -45.10 -1.98 1.74
C ASN A 260 -44.12 -0.85 2.09
N ILE A 261 -44.15 0.31 1.43
CA ILE A 261 -43.38 1.47 1.90
C ILE A 261 -44.30 2.66 2.14
N SER A 262 -44.87 2.69 3.34
CA SER A 262 -45.41 3.91 3.93
C SER A 262 -44.33 4.98 3.96
N SER A 263 -44.64 6.09 3.30
CA SER A 263 -43.90 7.35 3.26
C SER A 263 -43.51 7.80 4.66
N ASP A 264 -42.20 7.91 4.93
CA ASP A 264 -41.58 8.85 5.87
C ASP A 264 -40.09 8.51 6.08
N THR A 265 -39.22 8.81 5.11
CA THR A 265 -37.82 9.23 5.41
C THR A 265 -37.17 9.90 4.20
N ILE A 266 -37.55 11.14 3.91
CA ILE A 266 -36.63 12.06 3.21
C ILE A 266 -35.70 12.59 4.29
N ASN A 267 -34.45 12.16 4.30
CA ASN A 267 -33.37 12.88 4.96
C ASN A 267 -32.14 12.86 4.04
N GLU A 268 -31.87 14.02 3.46
CA GLU A 268 -30.59 14.42 2.87
C GLU A 268 -29.46 14.04 3.82
N LEU A 269 -28.58 13.11 3.39
CA LEU A 269 -27.33 12.84 4.07
C LEU A 269 -26.23 13.64 3.37
N ASN A 270 -25.49 14.37 4.20
CA ASN A 270 -24.66 15.51 3.87
C ASN A 270 -23.24 15.18 4.37
N LEU A 271 -22.24 15.24 3.48
CA LEU A 271 -20.78 15.23 3.73
C LEU A 271 -20.15 14.06 4.55
N ASN A 272 -20.95 13.18 5.17
CA ASN A 272 -20.49 11.97 5.88
C ASN A 272 -20.52 10.70 4.99
N ASP A 273 -21.05 10.80 3.78
CA ASP A 273 -21.35 9.64 2.95
C ASP A 273 -20.11 8.98 2.38
N LEU A 274 -19.10 9.75 1.94
CA LEU A 274 -17.88 9.15 1.37
C LEU A 274 -17.06 8.39 2.42
N LYS A 275 -16.99 8.91 3.66
CA LYS A 275 -16.36 8.22 4.79
C LYS A 275 -17.11 6.94 5.15
N LEU A 276 -18.45 6.96 5.08
CA LEU A 276 -19.26 5.76 5.25
C LEU A 276 -18.97 4.74 4.14
N LEU A 277 -18.96 5.13 2.87
CA LEU A 277 -18.60 4.26 1.75
C LEU A 277 -17.21 3.63 1.94
N ARG A 278 -16.23 4.42 2.38
CA ARG A 278 -14.87 3.95 2.71
C ARG A 278 -14.84 2.94 3.84
N HIS A 279 -15.70 3.09 4.86
CA HIS A 279 -15.85 2.09 5.90
C HIS A 279 -16.36 0.76 5.33
N PHE A 280 -17.33 0.80 4.41
CA PHE A 280 -17.81 -0.41 3.73
C PHE A 280 -16.69 -1.08 2.94
N VAL A 281 -15.79 -0.33 2.28
CA VAL A 281 -14.64 -0.83 1.50
C VAL A 281 -13.60 -1.60 2.33
N ASN A 282 -13.60 -1.48 3.65
CA ASN A 282 -12.64 -2.18 4.51
C ASN A 282 -13.16 -3.56 5.00
N TRP A 283 -13.85 -4.30 4.13
CA TRP A 283 -14.56 -5.56 4.39
C TRP A 283 -13.74 -6.68 5.06
N LYS A 284 -12.40 -6.60 5.05
CA LYS A 284 -11.51 -7.62 5.61
C LYS A 284 -11.21 -7.42 7.11
N GLN A 285 -11.38 -6.20 7.64
CA GLN A 285 -11.12 -5.94 9.07
C GLN A 285 -12.31 -6.32 9.97
N THR A 286 -13.48 -6.61 9.40
CA THR A 286 -14.71 -6.93 10.13
C THR A 286 -14.98 -8.44 10.21
N SER A 287 -14.05 -9.20 10.79
CA SER A 287 -14.25 -10.64 11.04
C SER A 287 -15.27 -10.96 12.16
N LYS A 288 -15.92 -9.95 12.74
CA LYS A 288 -16.85 -10.13 13.89
C LYS A 288 -18.18 -9.37 13.82
N THR A 289 -18.53 -8.72 12.71
CA THR A 289 -19.86 -8.09 12.59
C THR A 289 -20.74 -8.84 11.58
N PRO A 290 -22.02 -9.10 11.93
CA PRO A 290 -22.96 -9.74 11.02
C PRO A 290 -23.15 -8.82 9.81
N GLN A 291 -23.18 -9.42 8.62
CA GLN A 291 -23.50 -8.80 7.32
C GLN A 291 -23.73 -7.29 7.39
N VAL A 292 -22.68 -6.53 7.10
CA VAL A 292 -22.80 -5.09 6.92
C VAL A 292 -23.78 -4.83 5.77
N CYS A 293 -25.00 -4.40 6.09
CA CYS A 293 -26.03 -4.07 5.11
C CYS A 293 -25.59 -2.84 4.32
N LEU A 294 -25.53 -2.97 2.99
CA LEU A 294 -25.23 -1.86 2.11
C LEU A 294 -26.30 -0.76 2.25
N PRO A 295 -25.93 0.53 2.13
CA PRO A 295 -26.90 1.62 2.12
C PRO A 295 -27.93 1.43 1.00
N SER A 296 -29.16 1.90 1.16
CA SER A 296 -30.17 1.86 0.10
C SER A 296 -29.78 2.72 -1.11
N MET A 297 -30.16 2.30 -2.31
CA MET A 297 -29.92 2.99 -3.57
C MET A 297 -31.24 3.43 -4.18
N SER A 298 -31.30 4.63 -4.76
CA SER A 298 -32.48 5.10 -5.49
C SER A 298 -32.65 4.37 -6.82
N GLU A 299 -33.87 4.41 -7.38
CA GLU A 299 -34.21 3.75 -8.63
C GLU A 299 -33.29 4.20 -9.79
N ASP A 300 -33.12 5.51 -9.99
CA ASP A 300 -32.27 6.05 -11.08
C ASP A 300 -30.82 5.54 -11.01
N ARG A 301 -30.30 5.39 -9.79
CA ARG A 301 -28.94 4.89 -9.54
C ARG A 301 -28.85 3.40 -9.78
N PHE A 302 -29.90 2.67 -9.42
CA PHE A 302 -30.01 1.25 -9.71
C PHE A 302 -30.07 1.01 -11.23
N VAL A 303 -30.82 1.84 -11.96
CA VAL A 303 -30.84 1.82 -13.44
C VAL A 303 -29.43 2.10 -13.99
N ALA A 304 -28.70 3.09 -13.47
CA ALA A 304 -27.33 3.37 -13.89
C ALA A 304 -26.35 2.21 -13.59
N LEU A 305 -26.52 1.54 -12.45
CA LEU A 305 -25.79 0.33 -12.10
C LEU A 305 -26.08 -0.79 -13.12
N CYS A 306 -27.36 -1.02 -13.44
CA CYS A 306 -27.78 -1.99 -14.44
C CYS A 306 -27.22 -1.68 -15.83
N LYS A 307 -27.26 -0.41 -16.28
CA LYS A 307 -26.63 0.05 -17.53
C LYS A 307 -25.13 -0.30 -17.55
N THR A 308 -24.42 -0.06 -16.44
CA THR A 308 -23.00 -0.40 -16.30
C THR A 308 -22.75 -1.91 -16.38
N MET A 309 -23.56 -2.71 -15.68
CA MET A 309 -23.45 -4.18 -15.74
C MET A 309 -23.75 -4.72 -17.13
N TYR A 310 -24.76 -4.18 -17.80
CA TYR A 310 -25.10 -4.54 -19.18
C TYR A 310 -23.91 -4.28 -20.11
N GLY A 311 -23.31 -3.08 -20.03
CA GLY A 311 -22.12 -2.74 -20.80
C GLY A 311 -20.93 -3.65 -20.51
N LEU A 312 -20.77 -4.15 -19.27
CA LEU A 312 -19.74 -5.13 -18.95
C LEU A 312 -19.98 -6.48 -19.61
N ILE A 313 -21.24 -6.94 -19.68
CA ILE A 313 -21.62 -8.23 -20.28
C ILE A 313 -21.51 -8.17 -21.81
N GLU A 314 -21.99 -7.07 -22.42
CA GLU A 314 -21.99 -6.89 -23.87
C GLU A 314 -20.58 -6.82 -24.46
N ASN A 315 -19.65 -6.23 -23.71
CA ASN A 315 -18.25 -6.09 -24.13
C ASN A 315 -17.35 -7.27 -23.72
N VAL A 316 -17.89 -8.36 -23.13
CA VAL A 316 -17.08 -9.58 -22.93
C VAL A 316 -16.72 -10.15 -24.29
N PRO A 317 -15.43 -10.18 -24.70
CA PRO A 317 -15.07 -10.81 -25.95
C PRO A 317 -15.44 -12.29 -25.88
N ILE A 318 -16.11 -12.80 -26.94
CA ILE A 318 -16.68 -14.16 -27.08
C ILE A 318 -15.58 -15.28 -27.07
N SER A 319 -14.36 -15.02 -26.60
CA SER A 319 -13.22 -15.94 -26.67
C SER A 319 -13.31 -17.16 -25.75
N VAL A 320 -14.26 -17.24 -24.81
CA VAL A 320 -14.39 -18.39 -23.90
C VAL A 320 -15.19 -19.57 -24.50
N LYS A 321 -15.77 -19.45 -25.71
CA LYS A 321 -16.50 -20.57 -26.35
C LYS A 321 -15.67 -21.49 -27.28
N LYS A 322 -14.36 -21.27 -27.46
CA LYS A 322 -13.53 -22.08 -28.40
C LYS A 322 -12.51 -23.04 -27.77
N SER A 323 -12.52 -23.27 -26.46
CA SER A 323 -11.61 -24.23 -25.78
C SER A 323 -12.27 -25.57 -25.38
N LYS A 324 -13.42 -25.93 -25.98
CA LYS A 324 -14.07 -27.26 -25.78
C LYS A 324 -14.26 -28.10 -27.06
N LYS A 325 -13.63 -27.75 -28.18
CA LYS A 325 -13.58 -28.59 -29.39
C LYS A 325 -12.15 -28.72 -29.92
N LEU A 326 -11.29 -29.36 -29.14
CA LEU A 326 -10.00 -29.90 -29.59
C LEU A 326 -9.60 -31.09 -28.71
N TYR A 327 -10.56 -31.97 -28.46
CA TYR A 327 -10.34 -33.37 -28.11
C TYR A 327 -11.52 -34.16 -28.68
N LYS A 328 -11.45 -34.44 -29.98
CA LYS A 328 -12.07 -35.61 -30.59
C LYS A 328 -11.32 -35.98 -31.85
#